data_AF-A0A7U8K7Z1-F1
#
_entry.id   AF-A0A7U8K7Z1-F1
#
_cell.length_a   1.000
_cell.length_b   1.000
_cell.length_c   1.000
_cell.angle_alpha   90.00
_cell.angle_beta   90.00
_cell.angle_gamma   90.00
#
_symmetry.space_group_name_H-M   'P 1'
#
loop_
_entity.id
_entity.type
_entity.pdbx_description
1 polymer ?
#
loop_
_entity_poly.entity_id
_entity_poly.type
_entity_poly.pdbx_seq_one_letter_code
_entity_poly.pdbx_strand_id
1 'polypeptide(L)' 'MASLHSQGLLTKDALANLSEDQMHSAVALGVRAAAVTVSRAGANPPWAHEMRD' A
#
# COMPACT_ATOMS: atom_id res chain seq x y z
N MET A 1 3.84 1.54 3.35
CA MET A 1 4.30 0.31 4.03
C MET A 1 3.18 -0.64 4.45
N ALA A 2 1.89 -0.28 4.38
CA ALA A 2 0.79 -1.17 4.82
C ALA A 2 0.78 -2.56 4.13
N SER A 3 0.99 -2.61 2.81
CA SER A 3 1.07 -3.88 2.06
C SER A 3 2.28 -4.72 2.50
N LEU A 4 3.49 -4.13 2.55
CA LEU A 4 4.69 -4.84 3.00
C LEU A 4 4.58 -5.32 4.46
N HIS A 5 3.94 -4.54 5.33
CA HIS A 5 3.64 -4.94 6.70
C HIS A 5 2.68 -6.13 6.75
N SER A 6 1.59 -6.11 5.98
CA SER A 6 0.65 -7.23 5.90
C SER A 6 1.27 -8.51 5.34
N GLN A 7 2.31 -8.37 4.52
CA GLN A 7 3.09 -9.47 3.97
C GLN A 7 4.24 -9.92 4.89
N GLY A 8 4.47 -9.26 6.04
CA GLY A 8 5.56 -9.59 6.96
C GLY A 8 6.96 -9.21 6.48
N LEU A 9 7.07 -8.29 5.51
CA LEU A 9 8.34 -7.97 4.81
C LEU A 9 9.12 -6.80 5.41
N LEU A 10 8.74 -6.32 6.61
CA LEU A 10 9.43 -5.20 7.27
C LEU A 10 10.66 -5.63 8.07
N THR A 11 11.54 -6.41 7.46
CA THR A 11 12.87 -6.72 7.99
C THR A 11 13.93 -6.26 6.98
N LYS A 12 15.16 -5.98 7.46
CA LYS A 12 16.24 -5.52 6.56
C LYS A 12 16.53 -6.52 5.45
N ASP A 13 16.53 -7.81 5.78
CA ASP A 13 16.76 -8.89 4.83
C ASP A 13 15.61 -9.03 3.82
N ALA A 14 14.36 -9.01 4.29
CA ALA A 14 13.20 -9.09 3.38
C ALA A 14 13.10 -7.89 2.45
N LEU A 15 13.43 -6.68 2.92
CA LEU A 15 13.46 -5.47 2.08
C LEU A 15 14.56 -5.52 1.02
N ALA A 16 15.70 -6.14 1.32
CA ALA A 16 16.79 -6.32 0.36
C ALA A 16 16.46 -7.34 -0.73
N ASN A 17 15.54 -8.27 -0.44
CA ASN A 17 15.17 -9.39 -1.31
C ASN A 17 13.72 -9.32 -1.82
N LEU A 18 13.15 -8.12 -1.96
CA LEU A 18 11.80 -7.96 -2.50
C LEU A 18 11.71 -8.45 -3.95
N SER A 19 10.73 -9.30 -4.21
CA SER A 19 10.32 -9.67 -5.57
C SER A 19 9.56 -8.53 -6.26
N GLU A 20 9.50 -8.59 -7.58
CA GLU A 20 8.71 -7.67 -8.40
C GLU A 20 7.24 -7.65 -7.99
N ASP A 21 6.62 -8.82 -7.76
CA ASP A 21 5.22 -8.94 -7.36
C ASP A 21 4.93 -8.27 -6.00
N GLN A 22 5.84 -8.42 -5.04
CA GLN A 22 5.72 -7.79 -3.72
C GLN A 22 5.83 -6.27 -3.82
N MET A 23 6.75 -5.78 -4.67
CA MET A 23 6.90 -4.35 -4.94
C MET A 23 5.69 -3.79 -5.67
N HIS A 24 5.22 -4.46 -6.72
CA HIS A 24 4.03 -4.08 -7.47
C HIS A 24 2.79 -4.02 -6.55
N SER A 25 2.59 -5.03 -5.71
CA SER A 25 1.50 -5.07 -4.73
C SER A 25 1.57 -3.90 -3.72
N ALA A 26 2.78 -3.52 -3.30
CA ALA A 26 2.97 -2.39 -2.40
C ALA A 26 2.66 -1.04 -3.05
N VAL A 27 3.11 -0.84 -4.30
CA VAL A 27 2.84 0.37 -5.08
C VAL A 27 1.35 0.46 -5.44
N ALA A 28 0.74 -0.64 -5.90
CA ALA A 28 -0.67 -0.69 -6.28
C ALA A 28 -1.59 -0.31 -5.12
N LEU A 29 -1.32 -0.78 -3.90
CA LEU A 29 -2.08 -0.35 -2.71
C LEU A 29 -1.96 1.16 -2.48
N GLY A 30 -0.76 1.73 -2.64
CA GLY A 30 -0.53 3.17 -2.52
C GLY A 30 -1.29 3.97 -3.58
N VAL A 31 -1.28 3.50 -4.83
CA VAL A 31 -2.04 4.12 -5.93
C VAL A 31 -3.53 4.09 -5.66
N ARG A 32 -4.10 2.95 -5.22
CA ARG A 32 -5.53 2.86 -4.86
C ARG A 32 -5.90 3.83 -3.73
N ALA A 33 -5.07 3.91 -2.69
CA ALA A 33 -5.32 4.83 -1.57
C ALA A 33 -5.26 6.29 -2.04
N ALA A 34 -4.26 6.65 -2.84
CA ALA A 34 -4.11 7.98 -3.40
C ALA A 34 -5.27 8.37 -4.31
N ALA A 35 -5.78 7.43 -5.12
CA ALA A 35 -6.93 7.65 -6.00
C ALA A 35 -8.17 8.10 -5.21
N VAL A 36 -8.44 7.49 -4.05
CA VAL A 36 -9.54 7.90 -3.17
C VAL A 36 -9.26 9.25 -2.51
N THR A 37 -8.01 9.52 -2.11
CA THR A 37 -7.64 10.82 -1.54
C THR A 37 -7.90 11.95 -2.52
N VAL A 38 -7.49 11.81 -3.79
CA VAL A 38 -7.64 12.87 -4.81
C VAL A 38 -9.08 13.01 -5.32
N SER A 39 -9.95 12.04 -5.04
CA SER A 39 -11.39 12.14 -5.35
C SER A 39 -12.18 12.91 -4.28
N ARG A 40 -11.55 13.29 -3.16
CA ARG A 40 -12.17 13.98 -2.03
C ARG A 40 -11.50 15.34 -1.83
N ALA A 41 -12.19 16.26 -1.16
CA ALA A 41 -11.61 17.56 -0.83
C ALA A 41 -10.49 17.41 0.21
N GLY A 42 -9.30 17.92 -0.11
CA GLY A 42 -8.14 17.96 0.79
C GLY A 42 -7.44 16.59 0.95
N ALA A 43 -6.48 16.54 1.87
CA ALA A 43 -5.75 15.32 2.20
C ALA A 43 -6.61 14.40 3.09
N ASN A 44 -7.63 13.78 2.49
CA ASN A 44 -8.57 12.87 3.15
C ASN A 44 -8.35 11.41 2.68
N PRO A 45 -7.34 10.71 3.22
CA PRO A 45 -7.04 9.34 2.81
C PRO A 45 -8.12 8.35 3.26
N PRO A 46 -8.32 7.25 2.52
CA PRO A 46 -9.27 6.22 2.89
C PRO A 46 -8.81 5.41 4.11
N TRP A 47 -9.78 4.94 4.89
CA TRP A 47 -9.60 3.88 5.87
C TRP A 47 -9.47 2.52 5.17
N ALA A 48 -8.82 1.57 5.85
CA ALA A 48 -8.62 0.22 5.32
C ALA A 48 -9.93 -0.50 4.97
N HIS A 49 -11.04 -0.23 5.68
CA HIS A 49 -12.34 -0.83 5.39
C HIS A 49 -13.05 -0.20 4.18
N GLU A 50 -12.68 1.02 3.79
CA GLU A 50 -13.19 1.68 2.57
C GLU A 50 -12.51 1.15 1.30
N MET A 51 -11.41 0.42 1.45
CA MET A 51 -10.63 -0.15 0.35
C MET A 51 -10.78 -1.66 0.19
N ARG A 52 -11.67 -2.28 0.99
CA ARG A 52 -12.06 -3.68 0.84
C ARG A 52 -13.14 -3.72 -0.24
N ASP A 53 -12.74 -4.15 -1.43
CA ASP A 53 -13.67 -4.71 -2.41
C ASP A 53 -13.95 -6.17 -2.05
#